data_AF-A0A2T7DZT9-F1
#
_entry.id   AF-A0A2T7DZT9-F1
#
_cell.length_a   1.000
_cell.length_b   1.000
_cell.length_c   1.000
_cell.angle_alpha   90.00
_cell.angle_beta   90.00
_cell.angle_gamma   90.00
#
_symmetry.space_group_name_H-M   'P 1'
#
loop_
_entity.id
_entity.type
_entity.pdbx_description
1 polymer ?
#
loop_
_entity_poly.entity_id
_entity_poly.type
_entity_poly.pdbx_seq_one_letter_code
_entity_poly.pdbx_strand_id
1 'polypeptide(L)'
;MLRGCNGFLSNETLTLTPSIVIKDFMFGCGSRPRDRDYHHLSDQTVGVMGLGRGSLSIASQGYRSINGSFSYCLPSLNGNAGFLIFGSQREEFGLVQFTPMLHNPTAPSYYFVDLVGVEPSVFRDVGTVLDTGTVVTYLPEAAYLALHSEFDAWVRRYAASVSGFANLETCYEFGHLKEIKIPKVALLFGGGVTLELPPTGILYYIGSSKYCLAFAATKEIGEFSVIGNVQQRSTKVIL
;
A
#
# COMPACT_ATOMS: atom_id res chain seq x y z
N MET A 1 13.98 5.47 -0.49
CA MET A 1 15.08 6.19 0.19
C MET A 1 14.51 7.53 0.62
N LEU A 2 14.50 7.85 1.92
CA LEU A 2 14.00 9.14 2.38
C LEU A 2 14.97 10.23 1.89
N ARG A 3 14.48 11.13 1.03
CA ARG A 3 15.30 12.24 0.52
C ARG A 3 15.71 13.14 1.69
N GLY A 4 17.01 13.40 1.84
CA GLY A 4 17.54 14.38 2.79
C GLY A 4 18.07 13.83 4.13
N CYS A 5 18.19 12.52 4.30
CA CYS A 5 18.86 11.94 5.47
C CYS A 5 20.30 11.53 5.13
N ASN A 6 21.28 12.13 5.82
CA ASN A 6 22.64 11.58 5.86
C ASN A 6 22.65 10.32 6.73
N GLY A 7 23.37 9.30 6.29
CA GLY A 7 23.49 8.05 7.01
C GLY A 7 24.68 7.24 6.54
N PHE A 8 25.02 6.20 7.27
CA PHE A 8 26.09 5.26 6.93
C PHE A 8 25.54 3.85 6.87
N LEU A 9 26.19 2.99 6.08
CA LEU A 9 25.89 1.55 6.07
C LEU A 9 26.55 0.89 7.28
N SER A 10 25.84 -0.04 7.89
CA SER A 10 26.35 -0.92 8.95
C SER A 10 25.90 -2.35 8.69
N ASN A 11 26.48 -3.30 9.39
CA ASN A 11 26.00 -4.67 9.44
C ASN A 11 25.78 -5.12 10.88
N GLU A 12 24.87 -6.09 11.06
CA GLU A 12 24.64 -6.79 12.32
C GLU A 12 23.89 -8.11 12.04
N THR A 13 23.71 -8.96 13.04
CA THR A 13 22.81 -10.11 12.95
C THR A 13 21.35 -9.68 13.08
N LEU A 14 20.55 -9.90 12.02
CA LEU A 14 19.11 -9.70 12.04
C LEU A 14 18.39 -11.02 12.37
N THR A 15 17.70 -11.07 13.50
CA THR A 15 16.85 -12.21 13.88
C THR A 15 15.39 -11.86 13.62
N LEU A 16 14.77 -12.52 12.63
CA LEU A 16 13.35 -12.32 12.26
C LEU A 16 12.44 -13.26 13.05
N THR A 17 12.88 -14.50 13.25
CA THR A 17 12.24 -15.53 14.08
C THR A 17 13.35 -16.39 14.72
N PRO A 18 13.05 -17.26 15.70
CA PRO A 18 14.05 -18.18 16.26
C PRO A 18 14.73 -19.08 15.21
N SER A 19 14.08 -19.33 14.07
CA SER A 19 14.61 -20.15 12.97
C SER A 19 15.18 -19.33 11.80
N ILE A 20 14.91 -18.02 11.73
CA ILE A 20 15.34 -17.15 10.64
C ILE A 20 16.29 -16.09 11.18
N VAL A 21 17.58 -16.41 11.08
CA VAL A 21 18.69 -15.54 11.48
C VAL A 21 19.54 -15.21 10.26
N ILE A 22 19.70 -13.92 9.97
CA ILE A 22 20.51 -13.41 8.86
C ILE A 22 21.74 -12.76 9.48
N LYS A 23 22.89 -13.41 9.35
CA LYS A 23 24.18 -12.86 9.79
C LYS A 23 24.67 -11.81 8.80
N ASP A 24 25.46 -10.87 9.31
CA ASP A 24 26.08 -9.79 8.51
C ASP A 24 25.05 -9.01 7.67
N PHE A 25 23.82 -8.86 8.18
CA PHE A 25 22.74 -8.16 7.50
C PHE A 25 23.09 -6.68 7.39
N MET A 26 23.23 -6.20 6.16
CA MET A 26 23.53 -4.81 5.83
C MET A 26 22.27 -3.95 5.97
N PHE A 27 22.37 -2.84 6.70
CA PHE A 27 21.29 -1.86 6.85
C PHE A 27 21.84 -0.43 6.90
N GLY A 28 20.95 0.56 6.70
CA GLY A 28 21.30 1.97 6.79
C GLY A 28 21.04 2.53 8.19
N CYS A 29 22.03 3.18 8.76
CA CYS A 29 21.91 3.99 9.98
C CYS A 29 21.67 5.45 9.59
N GLY A 30 20.46 5.96 9.86
CA GLY A 30 20.14 7.37 9.70
C GLY A 30 20.40 8.13 10.99
N SER A 31 21.06 9.29 10.90
CA SER A 31 21.19 10.21 12.03
C SER A 31 19.91 11.03 12.15
N ARG A 32 19.29 11.13 13.34
CA ARG A 32 18.18 12.07 13.58
C ARG A 32 18.75 13.48 13.79
N PRO A 33 18.47 14.47 12.91
CA PRO A 33 18.70 15.85 13.26
C PRO A 33 17.77 16.21 14.44
N ARG A 34 18.28 16.92 15.46
CA ARG A 34 17.51 17.30 16.66
C ARG A 34 16.29 18.18 16.35
N ASP A 35 16.20 18.67 15.13
CA ASP A 35 15.33 19.71 14.60
C ASP A 35 14.39 19.24 13.47
N ARG A 36 14.46 17.97 13.05
CA ARG A 36 13.52 17.42 12.06
C ARG A 36 12.82 16.19 12.60
N ASP A 37 11.54 16.37 12.86
CA ASP A 37 10.65 15.28 13.19
C ASP A 37 10.50 14.34 12.00
N TYR A 38 10.74 13.06 12.27
CA TYR A 38 10.21 11.97 11.48
C TYR A 38 8.69 11.94 11.72
N HIS A 39 7.95 12.91 11.17
CA HIS A 39 6.51 13.10 11.42
C HIS A 39 5.61 11.93 10.97
N HIS A 40 6.19 10.82 10.49
CA HIS A 40 5.47 9.66 9.95
C HIS A 40 5.72 8.36 10.72
N LEU A 41 6.62 8.35 11.71
CA LEU A 41 6.89 7.18 12.55
C LEU A 41 6.45 7.51 13.97
N SER A 42 5.64 6.64 14.57
CA SER A 42 5.18 6.80 15.95
C SER A 42 6.38 6.86 16.90
N ASP A 43 6.19 7.43 18.10
CA ASP A 43 7.24 7.56 19.14
C ASP A 43 7.87 6.22 19.57
N GLN A 44 7.30 5.09 19.13
CA GLN A 44 7.78 3.73 19.40
C GLN A 44 8.55 3.10 18.24
N THR A 45 8.67 3.78 17.09
CA THR A 45 9.30 3.24 15.88
C THR A 45 10.68 3.85 15.67
N VAL A 46 11.72 3.02 15.64
CA VAL A 46 13.13 3.44 15.53
C VAL A 46 13.72 3.31 14.12
N GLY A 47 12.93 2.85 13.14
CA GLY A 47 13.39 2.67 11.76
C GLY A 47 12.32 2.12 10.82
N VAL A 48 12.72 1.83 9.58
CA VAL A 48 11.85 1.28 8.53
C VAL A 48 12.41 -0.05 8.05
N MET A 49 11.56 -1.07 8.00
CA MET A 49 11.89 -2.37 7.43
C MET A 49 11.59 -2.37 5.92
N GLY A 50 12.63 -2.33 5.09
CA GLY A 50 12.49 -2.38 3.63
C GLY A 50 12.25 -3.79 3.11
N LEU A 51 11.05 -4.05 2.55
CA LEU A 51 10.67 -5.34 1.98
C LEU A 51 10.78 -5.41 0.44
N GLY A 52 11.37 -4.39 -0.19
CA GLY A 52 11.56 -4.32 -1.65
C GLY A 52 12.46 -5.43 -2.23
N ARG A 53 12.76 -5.33 -3.53
CA ARG A 53 13.54 -6.32 -4.31
C ARG A 53 15.00 -5.91 -4.53
N GLY A 54 15.45 -4.83 -3.88
CA GLY A 54 16.82 -4.35 -4.01
C GLY A 54 17.82 -5.29 -3.32
N SER A 55 19.09 -5.24 -3.70
CA SER A 55 20.15 -6.11 -3.15
C SER A 55 20.32 -6.01 -1.63
N LEU A 56 20.02 -4.85 -1.03
CA LEU A 56 20.05 -4.61 0.41
C LEU A 56 18.72 -4.93 1.12
N SER A 57 17.73 -5.50 0.44
CA SER A 57 16.46 -5.90 1.05
C SER A 57 16.59 -7.14 1.92
N ILE A 58 15.62 -7.35 2.84
CA ILE A 58 15.50 -8.60 3.59
C ILE A 58 15.28 -9.79 2.65
N ALA A 59 14.47 -9.63 1.61
CA ALA A 59 14.23 -10.68 0.61
C ALA A 59 15.52 -11.14 -0.07
N SER A 60 16.41 -10.21 -0.44
CA SER A 60 17.67 -10.51 -1.12
C SER A 60 18.74 -11.04 -0.17
N GLN A 61 18.98 -10.36 0.95
CA GLN A 61 20.02 -10.76 1.92
C GLN A 61 19.66 -12.05 2.67
N GLY A 62 18.36 -12.26 2.93
CA GLY A 62 17.83 -13.44 3.59
C GLY A 62 17.49 -14.61 2.66
N TYR A 63 17.75 -14.50 1.35
CA TYR A 63 17.25 -15.43 0.33
C TYR A 63 17.45 -16.91 0.67
N ARG A 64 18.61 -17.28 1.21
CA ARG A 64 18.90 -18.68 1.62
C ARG A 64 17.98 -19.21 2.71
N SER A 65 17.50 -18.34 3.60
CA SER A 65 16.65 -18.71 4.74
C SER A 65 15.16 -18.58 4.43
N ILE A 66 14.79 -17.67 3.53
CA ILE A 66 13.37 -17.30 3.29
C ILE A 66 12.93 -17.46 1.83
N ASN A 67 13.79 -18.02 0.98
CA ASN A 67 13.57 -18.23 -0.46
C ASN A 67 13.17 -16.94 -1.21
N GLY A 68 13.58 -15.77 -0.70
CA GLY A 68 13.20 -14.46 -1.23
C GLY A 68 11.72 -14.12 -1.12
N SER A 69 10.93 -14.91 -0.42
CA SER A 69 9.47 -14.81 -0.37
C SER A 69 8.97 -14.38 1.01
N PHE A 70 7.84 -13.70 1.03
CA PHE A 70 7.12 -13.36 2.26
C PHE A 70 5.64 -13.17 1.98
N SER A 71 4.84 -13.21 3.04
CA SER A 71 3.43 -12.85 2.98
C SER A 71 3.06 -11.94 4.13
N TYR A 72 2.08 -11.09 3.91
CA TYR A 72 1.57 -10.21 4.96
C TYR A 72 0.06 -10.03 4.86
N CYS A 73 -0.53 -9.63 5.97
CA CYS A 73 -1.87 -9.09 6.04
C CYS A 73 -1.83 -7.88 6.96
N LEU A 74 -2.18 -6.70 6.46
CA LEU A 74 -2.18 -5.50 7.28
C LEU A 74 -3.38 -5.52 8.25
N PRO A 75 -3.20 -5.05 9.50
CA PRO A 75 -4.26 -5.01 10.49
C PRO A 75 -5.52 -4.30 9.98
N SER A 76 -6.68 -4.85 10.35
CA SER A 76 -7.96 -4.18 10.11
C SER A 76 -8.20 -3.06 11.13
N LEU A 77 -9.11 -2.14 10.84
CA LEU A 77 -9.52 -1.08 11.78
C LEU A 77 -10.20 -1.60 13.05
N ASN A 78 -10.64 -2.87 13.06
CA ASN A 78 -11.36 -3.48 14.17
C ASN A 78 -10.44 -4.03 15.27
N GLY A 79 -9.13 -3.76 15.19
CA GLY A 79 -8.15 -4.18 16.20
C GLY A 79 -7.61 -5.60 16.01
N ASN A 80 -8.02 -6.32 14.97
CA ASN A 80 -7.42 -7.62 14.65
C ASN A 80 -5.96 -7.45 14.25
N ALA A 81 -5.08 -8.22 14.89
CA ALA A 81 -3.67 -8.26 14.54
C ALA A 81 -3.48 -8.72 13.08
N GLY A 82 -2.59 -8.04 12.37
CA GLY A 82 -2.09 -8.50 11.08
C GLY A 82 -0.97 -9.53 11.26
N PHE A 83 -0.33 -9.91 10.15
CA PHE A 83 0.86 -10.75 10.17
C PHE A 83 1.87 -10.33 9.11
N LEU A 84 3.13 -10.71 9.34
CA LEU A 84 4.21 -10.74 8.36
C LEU A 84 4.96 -12.05 8.55
N ILE A 85 5.06 -12.85 7.50
CA ILE A 85 5.65 -14.18 7.53
C ILE A 85 6.69 -14.24 6.43
N PHE A 86 7.92 -14.62 6.79
CA PHE A 86 9.00 -14.84 5.85
C PHE A 86 9.13 -16.32 5.48
N GLY A 87 9.46 -16.59 4.22
CA GLY A 87 9.55 -17.96 3.69
C GLY A 87 8.30 -18.37 2.91
N SER A 88 8.47 -19.40 2.09
CA SER A 88 7.38 -19.95 1.30
C SER A 88 6.43 -20.74 2.21
N GLN A 89 5.14 -20.41 2.16
CA GLN A 89 4.10 -21.20 2.84
C GLN A 89 3.45 -22.19 1.86
N ARG A 90 3.03 -23.35 2.38
CA ARG A 90 2.12 -24.22 1.63
C ARG A 90 0.75 -23.55 1.62
N GLU A 91 0.42 -22.95 0.49
CA GLU A 91 -0.89 -22.34 0.29
C GLU A 91 -1.93 -23.43 0.00
N GLU A 92 -3.12 -23.24 0.56
CA GLU A 92 -4.27 -24.09 0.23
C GLU A 92 -4.74 -23.74 -1.18
N PHE A 93 -4.67 -24.73 -2.08
CA PHE A 93 -5.16 -24.60 -3.44
C PHE A 93 -6.60 -24.09 -3.46
N GLY A 94 -6.85 -23.00 -4.19
CA GLY A 94 -8.19 -22.43 -4.38
C GLY A 94 -8.55 -21.23 -3.49
N LEU A 95 -7.71 -20.86 -2.51
CA LEU A 95 -7.95 -19.67 -1.67
C LEU A 95 -7.20 -18.41 -2.12
N VAL A 96 -6.21 -18.55 -3.01
CA VAL A 96 -5.36 -17.45 -3.48
C VAL A 96 -5.51 -17.28 -4.99
N GLN A 97 -5.66 -16.04 -5.43
CA GLN A 97 -5.61 -15.65 -6.84
C GLN A 97 -4.27 -14.98 -7.13
N PHE A 98 -3.73 -15.22 -8.32
CA PHE A 98 -2.42 -14.71 -8.73
C PHE A 98 -2.55 -13.80 -9.94
N THR A 99 -1.80 -12.71 -9.92
CA THR A 99 -1.62 -11.81 -11.06
C THR A 99 -0.13 -11.70 -11.39
N PRO A 100 0.26 -11.43 -12.64
CA PRO A 100 1.66 -11.26 -12.99
C PRO A 100 2.36 -10.17 -12.16
N MET A 101 3.51 -10.51 -11.59
CA MET A 101 4.44 -9.53 -11.04
C MET A 101 5.28 -8.97 -12.20
N LEU A 102 5.13 -7.67 -12.46
CA LEU A 102 5.83 -6.99 -13.53
C LEU A 102 7.23 -6.55 -13.08
N HIS A 103 8.13 -6.38 -14.05
CA HIS A 103 9.47 -5.85 -13.83
C HIS A 103 9.60 -4.49 -14.52
N ASN A 104 10.03 -3.48 -13.76
CA ASN A 104 10.36 -2.17 -14.30
C ASN A 104 11.89 -1.95 -14.22
N PRO A 105 12.60 -1.84 -15.36
CA PRO A 105 14.06 -1.66 -15.37
C PRO A 105 14.54 -0.36 -14.71
N THR A 106 13.72 0.69 -14.69
CA THR A 106 14.11 1.99 -14.09
C THR A 106 13.91 2.00 -12.58
N ALA A 107 13.09 1.08 -12.06
CA ALA A 107 12.78 0.99 -10.64
C ALA A 107 12.70 -0.48 -10.17
N PRO A 108 13.78 -1.26 -10.32
CA PRO A 108 13.76 -2.73 -10.18
C PRO A 108 13.53 -3.20 -8.73
N SER A 109 13.65 -2.30 -7.75
CA SER A 109 13.44 -2.61 -6.33
C SER A 109 11.97 -2.67 -5.92
N TYR A 110 11.03 -2.22 -6.75
CA TYR A 110 9.61 -2.20 -6.41
C TYR A 110 8.88 -3.47 -6.90
N TYR A 111 7.76 -3.79 -6.24
CA TYR A 111 6.82 -4.80 -6.70
C TYR A 111 5.78 -4.15 -7.59
N PHE A 112 5.92 -4.33 -8.90
CA PHE A 112 4.90 -3.91 -9.85
C PHE A 112 3.89 -5.03 -10.07
N VAL A 113 2.61 -4.67 -10.06
CA VAL A 113 1.48 -5.56 -10.35
C VAL A 113 0.74 -5.07 -11.59
N ASP A 114 0.18 -6.01 -12.35
CA ASP A 114 -0.56 -5.71 -13.58
C ASP A 114 -1.98 -5.20 -13.25
N LEU A 115 -2.10 -4.01 -12.68
CA LEU A 115 -3.40 -3.35 -12.53
C LEU A 115 -3.86 -2.88 -13.91
N VAL A 116 -5.05 -3.32 -14.35
CA VAL A 116 -5.59 -2.99 -15.67
C VAL A 116 -6.80 -2.06 -15.59
N GLY A 117 -7.52 -2.07 -14.47
CA GLY A 117 -8.76 -1.28 -14.33
C GLY A 117 -9.76 -1.57 -15.47
N VAL A 118 -10.61 -0.59 -15.76
CA VAL A 118 -11.58 -0.66 -16.87
C VAL A 118 -10.94 -0.32 -18.21
N GLU A 119 -9.95 0.59 -18.20
CA GLU A 119 -9.20 1.00 -19.37
C GLU A 119 -7.70 0.65 -19.22
N PRO A 120 -7.25 -0.51 -19.73
CA PRO A 120 -5.89 -1.02 -19.50
C PRO A 120 -4.76 -0.09 -19.96
N SER A 121 -4.98 0.71 -21.00
CA SER A 121 -4.00 1.68 -21.51
C SER A 121 -3.57 2.69 -20.45
N VAL A 122 -4.48 3.10 -19.56
CA VAL A 122 -4.21 4.13 -18.54
C VAL A 122 -3.19 3.65 -17.51
N PHE A 123 -3.15 2.35 -17.21
CA PHE A 123 -2.30 1.77 -16.16
C PHE A 123 -1.02 1.12 -16.67
N ARG A 124 -1.05 0.54 -17.88
CA ARG A 124 0.07 -0.23 -18.42
C ARG A 124 1.32 0.59 -18.69
N ASP A 125 1.16 1.85 -19.10
CA ASP A 125 2.30 2.69 -19.50
C ASP A 125 3.14 3.15 -18.29
N VAL A 126 2.52 3.32 -17.13
CA VAL A 126 3.19 3.77 -15.90
C VAL A 126 3.52 2.61 -14.95
N GLY A 127 2.72 1.54 -14.95
CA GLY A 127 2.81 0.44 -13.99
C GLY A 127 2.28 0.82 -12.60
N THR A 128 1.92 -0.20 -11.81
CA THR A 128 1.34 -0.02 -10.47
C THR A 128 2.20 -0.69 -9.41
N VAL A 129 2.62 0.07 -8.39
CA VAL A 129 3.45 -0.40 -7.28
C VAL A 129 2.58 -0.74 -6.06
N LEU A 130 2.89 -1.85 -5.39
CA LEU A 130 2.38 -2.11 -4.03
C LEU A 130 3.26 -1.37 -3.01
N ASP A 131 2.66 -0.47 -2.22
CA ASP A 131 3.39 0.27 -1.19
C ASP A 131 2.62 0.37 0.13
N THR A 132 3.13 -0.33 1.16
CA THR A 132 2.59 -0.28 2.53
C THR A 132 2.89 1.04 3.24
N GLY A 133 3.89 1.80 2.77
CA GLY A 133 4.27 3.10 3.32
C GLY A 133 3.37 4.26 2.89
N THR A 134 2.63 4.07 1.79
CA THR A 134 1.64 5.04 1.31
C THR A 134 0.28 4.75 1.90
N VAL A 135 -0.43 5.76 2.42
CA VAL A 135 -1.73 5.56 3.10
C VAL A 135 -2.82 5.15 2.11
N VAL A 136 -3.05 5.93 1.07
CA VAL A 136 -4.15 5.77 0.10
C VAL A 136 -3.64 5.39 -1.28
N THR A 137 -4.52 4.89 -2.14
CA THR A 137 -4.15 4.52 -3.51
C THR A 137 -4.05 5.76 -4.40
N TYR A 138 -2.98 5.86 -5.18
CA TYR A 138 -2.78 6.88 -6.20
C TYR A 138 -2.97 6.26 -7.57
N LEU A 139 -3.88 6.83 -8.36
CA LEU A 139 -4.21 6.39 -9.72
C LEU A 139 -3.77 7.45 -10.72
N PRO A 140 -3.52 7.08 -12.00
CA PRO A 140 -3.34 8.06 -13.05
C PRO A 140 -4.58 8.95 -13.12
N GLU A 141 -4.39 10.24 -13.40
CA GLU A 141 -5.44 11.26 -13.28
C GLU A 141 -6.75 10.87 -13.99
N ALA A 142 -6.67 10.38 -15.23
CA ALA A 142 -7.84 9.93 -15.98
C ALA A 142 -8.64 8.83 -15.26
N ALA A 143 -7.96 7.83 -14.69
CA ALA A 143 -8.61 6.76 -13.94
C ALA A 143 -9.17 7.25 -12.60
N TYR A 144 -8.45 8.14 -11.91
CA TYR A 144 -8.95 8.77 -10.68
C TYR A 144 -10.23 9.56 -10.95
N LEU A 145 -10.24 10.42 -11.97
CA LEU A 145 -11.39 11.26 -12.30
C LEU A 145 -12.62 10.42 -12.68
N ALA A 146 -12.43 9.33 -13.42
CA ALA A 146 -13.51 8.40 -13.75
C ALA A 146 -14.11 7.75 -12.50
N LEU A 147 -13.28 7.21 -11.61
CA LEU A 147 -13.73 6.65 -10.33
C LEU A 147 -14.41 7.69 -9.45
N HIS A 148 -13.78 8.86 -9.31
CA HIS A 148 -14.24 9.96 -8.49
C HIS A 148 -15.62 10.45 -8.95
N SER A 149 -15.81 10.69 -10.25
CA SER A 149 -17.06 11.20 -10.80
C SER A 149 -18.25 10.28 -10.49
N GLU A 150 -18.09 8.98 -10.73
CA GLU A 150 -19.14 7.98 -10.47
C GLU A 150 -19.42 7.84 -8.97
N PHE A 151 -18.38 7.79 -8.15
CA PHE A 151 -18.51 7.66 -6.70
C PHE A 151 -19.19 8.90 -6.08
N ASP A 152 -18.75 10.09 -6.46
CA ASP A 152 -19.27 11.38 -5.98
C ASP A 152 -20.74 11.57 -6.37
N ALA A 153 -21.10 11.30 -7.63
CA ALA A 153 -22.49 11.34 -8.10
C ALA A 153 -23.40 10.35 -7.35
N TRP A 154 -22.85 9.23 -6.86
CA TRP A 154 -23.60 8.28 -6.05
C TRP A 154 -23.78 8.76 -4.60
N VAL A 155 -22.70 9.20 -3.96
CA VAL A 155 -22.67 9.55 -2.53
C VAL A 155 -23.38 10.87 -2.23
N ARG A 156 -23.26 11.88 -3.11
CA ARG A 156 -23.91 13.19 -2.94
C ARG A 156 -25.43 13.16 -2.89
N ARG A 157 -26.06 12.03 -3.23
CA ARG A 157 -27.51 11.85 -3.13
C ARG A 157 -28.01 11.89 -1.69
N TYR A 158 -27.15 11.60 -0.72
CA TYR A 158 -27.54 11.48 0.69
C TYR A 158 -26.44 11.89 1.69
N ALA A 159 -25.26 12.32 1.23
CA ALA A 159 -24.19 12.86 2.08
C ALA A 159 -23.75 14.25 1.62
N ALA A 160 -23.32 15.10 2.56
CA ALA A 160 -22.82 16.43 2.26
C ALA A 160 -21.32 16.38 1.94
N SER A 161 -20.90 17.02 0.85
CA SER A 161 -19.47 17.23 0.58
C SER A 161 -18.90 18.26 1.56
N VAL A 162 -17.71 17.97 2.08
CA VAL A 162 -17.00 18.83 3.03
C VAL A 162 -15.58 19.12 2.53
N SER A 163 -14.88 20.02 3.20
CA SER A 163 -13.48 20.34 2.89
C SER A 163 -12.60 19.09 2.88
N GLY A 164 -11.68 19.03 1.91
CA GLY A 164 -10.65 18.01 1.83
C GLY A 164 -9.77 17.94 3.09
N PHE A 165 -9.04 16.83 3.23
CA PHE A 165 -8.11 16.59 4.32
C PHE A 165 -6.76 16.09 3.79
N ALA A 166 -5.69 16.81 4.12
CA ALA A 166 -4.34 16.53 3.61
C ALA A 166 -4.33 16.45 2.08
N ASN A 167 -3.97 15.29 1.50
CA ASN A 167 -3.93 15.03 0.07
C ASN A 167 -5.25 14.45 -0.49
N LEU A 168 -6.30 14.35 0.33
CA LEU A 168 -7.61 13.85 -0.07
C LEU A 168 -8.56 15.01 -0.32
N GLU A 169 -8.87 15.27 -1.58
CA GLU A 169 -9.72 16.40 -1.98
C GLU A 169 -11.21 16.12 -1.77
N THR A 170 -11.61 14.84 -1.81
CA THR A 170 -13.01 14.42 -1.82
C THR A 170 -13.41 13.83 -0.47
N CYS A 171 -14.13 14.61 0.33
CA CYS A 171 -14.60 14.21 1.66
C CYS A 171 -16.09 14.47 1.84
N TYR A 172 -16.71 13.64 2.68
CA TYR A 172 -18.14 13.60 2.93
C TYR A 172 -18.44 13.54 4.43
N GLU A 173 -19.57 14.13 4.80
CA GLU A 173 -20.22 13.95 6.09
C GLU A 173 -21.58 13.28 5.88
N PHE A 174 -21.77 12.12 6.50
CA PHE A 174 -22.96 11.28 6.35
C PHE A 174 -24.06 11.62 7.37
N GLY A 175 -23.89 12.69 8.15
CA GLY A 175 -24.86 13.13 9.17
C GLY A 175 -25.21 12.02 10.17
N HIS A 176 -26.51 11.88 10.48
CA HIS A 176 -27.03 10.89 11.43
C HIS A 176 -27.56 9.60 10.76
N LEU A 177 -27.06 9.26 9.57
CA LEU A 177 -27.47 8.03 8.90
C LEU A 177 -27.06 6.82 9.73
N LYS A 178 -28.04 5.93 10.01
CA LYS A 178 -27.81 4.69 10.78
C LYS A 178 -26.96 3.68 10.00
N GLU A 179 -27.01 3.74 8.68
CA GLU A 179 -26.28 2.85 7.78
C GLU A 179 -25.75 3.68 6.61
N ILE A 180 -24.45 3.57 6.35
CA ILE A 180 -23.79 4.18 5.19
C ILE A 180 -23.68 3.08 4.14
N LYS A 181 -24.46 3.20 3.07
CA LYS A 181 -24.27 2.40 1.86
C LYS A 181 -23.30 3.17 0.96
N ILE A 182 -22.46 2.46 0.21
CA ILE A 182 -21.56 3.03 -0.83
C ILE A 182 -21.52 2.09 -2.02
N PRO A 183 -21.21 2.57 -3.25
CA PRO A 183 -21.05 1.69 -4.38
C PRO A 183 -19.86 0.76 -4.16
N LYS A 184 -19.93 -0.44 -4.73
CA LYS A 184 -18.79 -1.36 -4.76
C LYS A 184 -17.67 -0.76 -5.60
N VAL A 185 -16.44 -0.92 -5.13
CA VAL A 185 -15.22 -0.57 -5.87
C VAL A 185 -14.31 -1.79 -5.83
N ALA A 186 -13.66 -2.09 -6.95
CA ALA A 186 -12.75 -3.22 -7.07
C ALA A 186 -11.50 -2.82 -7.87
N LEU A 187 -10.37 -3.44 -7.53
CA LEU A 187 -9.14 -3.37 -8.31
C LEU A 187 -9.12 -4.55 -9.28
N LEU A 188 -9.00 -4.24 -10.57
CA LEU A 188 -8.99 -5.23 -11.65
C LEU A 188 -7.55 -5.46 -12.10
N PHE A 189 -7.10 -6.71 -12.03
CA PHE A 189 -5.74 -7.11 -12.36
C PHE A 189 -5.68 -8.00 -13.61
N GLY A 190 -4.54 -8.01 -14.27
CA GLY A 190 -4.21 -8.91 -15.35
C GLY A 190 -4.36 -10.37 -14.92
N GLY A 191 -4.81 -11.21 -15.85
CA GLY A 191 -5.18 -12.60 -15.55
C GLY A 191 -6.63 -12.76 -15.08
N GLY A 192 -7.43 -11.69 -15.08
CA GLY A 192 -8.86 -11.73 -14.72
C GLY A 192 -9.13 -11.73 -13.22
N VAL A 193 -8.12 -11.37 -12.41
CA VAL A 193 -8.24 -11.30 -10.95
C VAL A 193 -8.91 -10.00 -10.56
N THR A 194 -9.89 -10.09 -9.65
CA THR A 194 -10.65 -8.95 -9.14
C THR A 194 -10.57 -8.92 -7.62
N LEU A 195 -10.07 -7.82 -7.06
CA LEU A 195 -10.06 -7.58 -5.62
C LEU A 195 -11.17 -6.58 -5.28
N GLU A 196 -12.31 -7.08 -4.79
CA GLU A 196 -13.35 -6.21 -4.23
C GLU A 196 -12.86 -5.57 -2.93
N LEU A 197 -13.01 -4.24 -2.82
CA LEU A 197 -12.59 -3.51 -1.63
C LEU A 197 -13.71 -3.47 -0.59
N PRO A 198 -13.40 -3.69 0.71
CA PRO A 198 -14.36 -3.42 1.78
C PRO A 198 -14.62 -1.91 1.87
N PRO A 199 -15.71 -1.46 2.51
CA PRO A 199 -15.99 -0.04 2.66
C PRO A 199 -14.86 0.78 3.30
N THR A 200 -14.13 0.16 4.22
CA THR A 200 -12.96 0.74 4.88
C THR A 200 -11.72 0.85 3.97
N GLY A 201 -11.73 0.16 2.84
CA GLY A 201 -10.76 0.29 1.74
C GLY A 201 -11.17 1.32 0.68
N ILE A 202 -12.39 1.85 0.76
CA ILE A 202 -12.95 2.85 -0.18
C ILE A 202 -13.02 4.23 0.48
N LEU A 203 -13.48 4.29 1.73
CA LEU A 203 -13.60 5.50 2.51
C LEU A 203 -12.61 5.49 3.69
N TYR A 204 -11.79 6.53 3.76
CA TYR A 204 -10.84 6.79 4.84
C TYR A 204 -11.47 7.69 5.89
N TYR A 205 -11.63 7.19 7.13
CA TYR A 205 -12.17 7.97 8.23
C TYR A 205 -11.13 8.97 8.75
N ILE A 206 -11.49 10.25 8.78
CA ILE A 206 -10.61 11.34 9.23
C ILE A 206 -11.01 11.94 10.59
N GLY A 207 -11.99 11.35 11.27
CA GLY A 207 -12.52 11.88 12.54
C GLY A 207 -13.82 12.66 12.35
N SER A 208 -14.50 12.96 13.48
CA SER A 208 -15.70 13.81 13.52
C SER A 208 -16.79 13.43 12.49
N SER A 209 -17.03 12.13 12.31
CA SER A 209 -18.02 11.61 11.34
C SER A 209 -17.74 11.96 9.86
N LYS A 210 -16.50 12.36 9.54
CA LYS A 210 -16.07 12.69 8.18
C LYS A 210 -15.23 11.55 7.57
N TYR A 211 -15.46 11.32 6.29
CA TYR A 211 -14.79 10.28 5.52
C TYR A 211 -14.36 10.84 4.18
N CYS A 212 -13.17 10.49 3.74
CA CYS A 212 -12.66 10.87 2.43
C CYS A 212 -12.55 9.67 1.51
N LEU A 213 -12.72 9.86 0.20
CA LEU A 213 -12.41 8.82 -0.77
C LEU A 213 -10.93 8.45 -0.61
N ALA A 214 -10.65 7.16 -0.40
CA ALA A 214 -9.30 6.65 -0.13
C ALA A 214 -8.47 6.49 -1.42
N PHE A 215 -8.68 7.38 -2.37
CA PHE A 215 -8.01 7.44 -3.67
C PHE A 215 -7.65 8.89 -3.98
N ALA A 216 -6.53 9.08 -4.67
CA ALA A 216 -6.08 10.37 -5.18
C ALA A 216 -5.48 10.21 -6.58
N ALA A 217 -5.37 11.31 -7.32
CA ALA A 217 -4.58 11.34 -8.56
C ALA A 217 -3.08 11.38 -8.26
N THR A 218 -2.28 10.72 -9.09
CA THR A 218 -0.82 10.94 -9.16
C THR A 218 -0.54 12.42 -9.48
N LYS A 219 0.55 12.97 -8.95
CA LYS A 219 0.82 14.41 -9.07
C LYS A 219 1.48 14.78 -10.40
N GLU A 220 2.26 13.87 -10.94
CA GLU A 220 3.03 14.09 -12.16
C GLU A 220 2.66 13.06 -13.23
N ILE A 221 2.60 13.50 -14.49
CA ILE A 221 2.42 12.61 -15.64
C ILE A 221 3.61 11.66 -15.71
N GLY A 222 3.34 10.35 -15.79
CA GLY A 222 4.39 9.33 -15.83
C GLY A 222 4.84 8.83 -14.46
N GLU A 223 4.28 9.38 -13.37
CA GLU A 223 4.45 8.79 -12.03
C GLU A 223 3.75 7.42 -11.96
N PHE A 224 4.36 6.48 -11.25
CA PHE A 224 3.77 5.15 -11.06
C PHE A 224 2.45 5.26 -10.31
N SER A 225 1.50 4.41 -10.68
CA SER A 225 0.33 4.20 -9.82
C SER A 225 0.77 3.49 -8.53
N VAL A 226 0.06 3.70 -7.43
CA VAL A 226 0.40 3.10 -6.14
C VAL A 226 -0.85 2.53 -5.50
N ILE A 227 -0.86 1.24 -5.19
CA ILE A 227 -1.85 0.66 -4.29
C ILE A 227 -1.35 0.88 -2.86
N GLY A 228 -2.01 1.77 -2.13
CA GLY A 228 -1.66 2.13 -0.76
C GLY A 228 -2.14 1.13 0.27
N ASN A 229 -1.73 1.34 1.52
CA ASN A 229 -1.98 0.42 2.62
C ASN A 229 -3.47 0.26 2.95
N VAL A 230 -4.30 1.30 2.78
CA VAL A 230 -5.75 1.25 3.06
C VAL A 230 -6.42 0.17 2.21
N GLN A 231 -6.06 0.07 0.93
CA GLN A 231 -6.60 -0.93 0.00
C GLN A 231 -6.02 -2.34 0.21
N GLN A 232 -4.89 -2.46 0.92
CA GLN A 232 -4.25 -3.75 1.21
C GLN A 232 -4.72 -4.36 2.55
N ARG A 233 -5.42 -3.61 3.41
CA ARG A 233 -5.91 -4.12 4.71
C ARG A 233 -6.87 -5.28 4.53
N SER A 234 -6.82 -6.22 5.48
CA SER A 234 -7.68 -7.41 5.49
C SER A 234 -7.52 -8.32 4.25
N THR A 235 -6.45 -8.13 3.47
CA THR A 235 -6.10 -8.95 2.31
C THR A 235 -4.74 -9.59 2.57
N LYS A 236 -4.63 -10.91 2.39
CA LYS A 236 -3.34 -11.61 2.40
C LYS A 236 -2.64 -11.33 1.07
N VAL A 237 -1.44 -10.77 1.12
CA VAL A 237 -0.58 -10.54 -0.03
C VAL A 237 0.63 -11.47 0.08
N ILE A 238 1.01 -12.10 -1.02
CA ILE A 238 2.15 -13.02 -1.13
C ILE A 238 3.08 -12.48 -2.21
N LEU A 239 4.36 -12.32 -1.87
CA LEU A 239 5.41 -11.77 -2.74
C LEU A 239 6.66 -12.65 -2.73
#